data_AF-A0A9W7EZD8-F1
#
_entry.id   AF-A0A9W7EZD8-F1
#
_cell.length_a   1.000
_cell.length_b   1.000
_cell.length_c   1.000
_cell.angle_alpha   90.00
_cell.angle_beta   90.00
_cell.angle_gamma   90.00
#
_symmetry.space_group_name_H-M   'P 1'
#
loop_
_entity.id
_entity.type
_entity.pdbx_description
1 polymer ?
#
loop_
_entity_poly.entity_id
_entity_poly.type
_entity_poly.pdbx_seq_one_letter_code
_entity_poly.pdbx_strand_id
1 'polypeptide(L)'
;MMRFPLMVVKRGLRSTAAPRLPRCLSRSILCRTITTGGKDDWMLQAELDALAATKSKVNSQGSPNDVMMGKLTVELQGERISNAVKLEDKLRQLIEKANAARARATDAIGRKVFTAVRKKCLETRQELIMQKEAAGMVGGAAAAEVIERSFAIPGPV
;
A
#
# COMPACT_ATOMS: atom_id res chain seq x y z
N MET A 1 31.57 -42.47 -1.56
CA MET A 1 32.12 -42.94 -0.26
C MET A 1 33.64 -43.01 -0.39
N MET A 2 34.36 -42.13 0.30
CA MET A 2 35.80 -42.28 0.59
C MET A 2 36.02 -41.69 1.99
N ARG A 3 36.42 -42.56 2.93
CA ARG A 3 36.82 -42.28 4.31
C ARG A 3 38.34 -42.22 4.35
N PHE A 4 38.92 -41.21 5.00
CA PHE A 4 40.27 -41.27 5.55
C PHE A 4 40.34 -40.53 6.90
N PRO A 5 41.29 -40.90 7.80
CA PRO A 5 41.00 -41.05 9.21
C PRO A 5 41.58 -39.94 10.10
N LEU A 6 41.00 -39.89 11.30
CA LEU A 6 41.55 -39.23 12.49
C LEU A 6 42.98 -39.68 12.78
N MET A 7 43.87 -38.72 13.03
CA MET A 7 44.91 -38.87 14.04
C MET A 7 44.75 -37.80 15.11
N VAL A 8 44.57 -38.31 16.32
CA VAL A 8 44.59 -37.60 17.60
C VAL A 8 46.05 -37.37 17.98
N VAL A 9 46.43 -36.14 18.31
CA VAL A 9 47.57 -35.88 19.20
C VAL A 9 47.05 -35.23 20.47
N LYS A 10 47.44 -35.83 21.58
CA LYS A 10 46.96 -35.62 22.95
C LYS A 10 48.00 -34.81 23.72
N ARG A 11 47.49 -33.93 24.57
CA ARG A 11 48.04 -33.35 25.82
C ARG A 11 48.81 -32.03 25.76
N GLY A 12 48.29 -31.10 26.55
CA GLY A 12 48.99 -29.95 27.11
C GLY A 12 48.05 -29.10 27.97
N LEU A 13 47.66 -29.59 29.16
CA LEU A 13 47.07 -28.75 30.21
C LEU A 13 48.11 -27.70 30.63
N ARG A 14 47.82 -26.41 30.44
CA ARG A 14 48.29 -25.31 31.30
C ARG A 14 47.37 -24.10 31.14
N SER A 15 46.80 -23.73 32.27
CA SER A 15 46.05 -22.51 32.57
C SER A 15 46.88 -21.26 32.27
N THR A 16 46.31 -20.26 31.59
CA THR A 16 46.51 -18.83 31.89
C THR A 16 45.45 -17.95 31.20
N ALA A 17 44.67 -17.29 32.05
CA ALA A 17 44.23 -15.89 31.98
C ALA A 17 43.47 -15.36 30.75
N ALA A 18 42.23 -14.93 31.04
CA ALA A 18 41.43 -14.03 30.22
C ALA A 18 42.15 -12.73 29.85
N PRO A 19 41.96 -12.18 28.63
CA PRO A 19 42.30 -10.79 28.36
C PRO A 19 41.20 -9.91 28.97
N ARG A 20 41.47 -9.42 30.19
CA ARG A 20 40.75 -8.29 30.77
C ARG A 20 41.02 -7.05 29.91
N LEU A 21 39.93 -6.42 29.50
CA LEU A 21 39.87 -5.08 28.92
C LEU A 21 40.84 -4.13 29.65
N PRO A 22 41.56 -3.25 28.92
CA PRO A 22 42.38 -2.23 29.55
C PRO A 22 41.48 -1.29 30.37
N ARG A 23 41.68 -1.33 31.69
CA ARG A 23 41.32 -0.23 32.59
C ARG A 23 42.19 0.97 32.20
N CYS A 24 41.69 1.82 31.31
CA CYS A 24 42.17 3.19 31.24
C CYS A 24 41.52 3.96 32.38
N LEU A 25 42.39 4.29 33.33
CA LEU A 25 42.19 5.11 34.51
C LEU A 25 41.38 6.37 34.22
N SER A 26 40.53 6.70 35.19
CA SER A 26 39.90 7.98 35.43
C SER A 26 40.69 9.16 34.88
N ARG A 27 40.29 9.67 33.71
CA ARG A 27 40.44 11.08 33.43
C ARG A 27 39.30 11.77 34.16
N SER A 28 39.57 12.15 35.41
CA SER A 28 38.89 13.26 36.06
C SER A 28 39.19 14.48 35.19
N ILE A 29 38.45 14.63 34.09
CA ILE A 29 38.29 15.93 33.47
C ILE A 29 37.47 16.68 34.52
N LEU A 30 38.19 17.44 35.33
CA LEU A 30 37.68 18.63 35.99
C LEU A 30 37.07 19.51 34.91
N CYS A 31 35.86 19.17 34.45
CA CYS A 31 34.97 20.14 33.88
C CYS A 31 34.58 21.00 35.08
N ARG A 32 35.34 22.07 35.29
CA ARG A 32 34.88 23.21 36.06
C ARG A 32 33.46 23.50 35.58
N THR A 33 32.50 23.36 36.48
CA THR A 33 31.21 24.02 36.32
C THR A 33 31.54 25.51 36.26
N ILE A 34 31.63 26.06 35.05
CA ILE A 34 31.63 27.51 34.88
C ILE A 34 30.19 27.89 35.16
N THR A 35 29.85 28.08 36.43
CA THR A 35 28.66 28.83 36.80
C THR A 35 28.94 30.28 36.40
N THR A 36 28.70 30.61 35.13
CA THR A 36 28.53 32.00 34.74
C THR A 36 27.29 32.50 35.45
N GLY A 37 27.49 33.40 36.42
CA GLY A 37 26.40 34.04 37.12
C GLY A 37 25.42 34.69 36.14
N GLY A 38 24.14 34.41 36.35
CA GLY A 38 23.01 35.26 35.95
C GLY A 38 22.83 35.56 34.47
N LYS A 39 23.41 34.78 33.55
CA LYS A 39 23.13 34.90 32.11
C LYS A 39 22.57 33.59 31.60
N ASP A 40 21.52 33.70 30.79
CA ASP A 40 20.87 32.58 30.13
C ASP A 40 21.93 31.79 29.35
N ASP A 41 22.12 30.54 29.75
CA ASP A 41 23.06 29.63 29.11
C ASP A 41 22.49 29.24 27.75
N TRP A 42 22.96 29.91 26.71
CA TRP A 42 22.58 29.66 25.31
C TRP A 42 22.81 28.20 24.92
N MET A 43 23.73 27.50 25.60
CA MET A 43 23.98 26.08 25.39
C MET A 43 22.85 25.22 25.96
N LEU A 44 22.38 25.54 27.17
CA LEU A 44 21.23 24.86 27.78
C LEU A 44 19.94 25.10 26.99
N GLN A 45 19.74 26.32 26.47
CA GLN A 45 18.61 26.64 25.61
C GLN A 45 18.68 25.86 24.29
N ALA A 46 19.86 25.76 23.68
CA ALA A 46 20.05 24.96 22.46
C ALA A 46 19.80 23.46 22.69
N GLU A 47 20.19 22.91 23.85
CA GLU A 47 19.90 21.53 24.22
C GLU A 47 18.40 21.29 24.43
N LEU A 48 17.70 22.22 25.09
CA LEU A 48 16.25 22.15 25.26
C LEU A 48 15.50 22.26 23.92
N ASP A 49 15.92 23.15 23.04
CA ASP A 49 15.33 23.32 21.71
C ASP A 49 15.55 22.07 20.82
N ALA A 50 16.74 21.43 20.91
CA ALA A 50 17.02 20.19 20.21
C ALA A 50 16.13 19.02 20.70
N LEU A 51 15.89 18.94 22.03
CA LEU A 51 15.00 17.95 22.63
C LEU A 51 13.53 18.21 22.29
N ALA A 52 13.09 19.46 22.23
CA ALA A 52 11.74 19.84 21.82
C ALA A 52 11.49 19.56 20.33
N ALA A 53 12.48 19.83 19.48
CA ALA A 53 12.41 19.56 18.04
C ALA A 53 12.37 18.05 17.73
N THR A 54 13.13 17.24 18.47
CA THR A 54 13.15 15.78 18.27
C THR A 54 11.86 15.11 18.76
N LYS A 55 11.28 15.55 19.88
CA LYS A 55 9.98 15.03 20.36
C LYS A 55 8.81 15.39 19.44
N SER A 56 8.88 16.53 18.75
CA SER A 56 7.80 17.00 17.87
C SER A 56 7.82 16.38 16.47
N LYS A 57 8.96 15.80 16.05
CA LYS A 57 9.16 15.28 14.68
C LYS A 57 8.78 13.80 14.52
N VAL A 58 8.67 13.06 15.63
CA VAL A 58 8.36 11.61 15.61
C VAL A 58 6.87 11.32 15.38
N ASN A 59 5.97 12.28 15.65
CA ASN A 59 4.52 12.03 15.58
C ASN A 59 3.82 12.54 14.31
N SER A 60 4.50 13.31 13.45
CA SER A 60 3.81 14.16 12.45
C SER A 60 4.10 13.80 11.00
N GLN A 61 5.11 12.98 10.73
CA GLN A 61 5.46 12.53 9.39
C GLN A 61 5.74 11.04 9.44
N GLY A 62 4.88 10.25 8.78
CA GLY A 62 5.16 8.83 8.53
C GLY A 62 6.57 8.66 7.95
N SER A 63 7.13 7.47 8.12
CA SER A 63 8.44 7.13 7.55
C SER A 63 8.49 7.56 6.07
N PRO A 64 9.66 7.96 5.52
CA PRO A 64 9.80 8.16 4.08
C PRO A 64 9.25 7.00 3.25
N ASN A 65 9.31 5.77 3.79
CA ASN A 65 8.69 4.59 3.22
C ASN A 65 7.15 4.68 3.20
N ASP A 66 6.51 5.17 4.26
CA ASP A 66 5.05 5.35 4.33
C ASP A 66 4.56 6.40 3.33
N VAL A 67 5.33 7.48 3.16
CA VAL A 67 5.04 8.51 2.15
C VAL A 67 5.13 7.94 0.74
N MET A 68 6.14 7.11 0.46
CA MET A 68 6.30 6.44 -0.84
C MET A 68 5.19 5.42 -1.09
N MET A 69 4.89 4.56 -0.11
CA MET A 69 3.81 3.58 -0.21
C MET A 69 2.43 4.23 -0.35
N GLY A 70 2.21 5.38 0.31
CA GLY A 70 1.01 6.20 0.13
C GLY A 70 0.85 6.69 -1.30
N LYS A 71 1.91 7.22 -1.92
CA LYS A 71 1.88 7.66 -3.33
C LYS A 71 1.57 6.52 -4.29
N LEU A 72 2.24 5.37 -4.14
CA LEU A 72 1.97 4.18 -4.96
C LEU A 72 0.52 3.70 -4.82
N THR A 73 -0.03 3.75 -3.61
CA THR A 73 -1.43 3.38 -3.36
C THR A 73 -2.39 4.33 -4.07
N VAL A 74 -2.12 5.64 -4.02
CA VAL A 74 -2.94 6.66 -4.71
C VAL A 74 -2.88 6.49 -6.22
N GLU A 75 -1.70 6.26 -6.80
CA GLU A 75 -1.54 6.03 -8.24
C GLU A 75 -2.31 4.77 -8.70
N LEU A 76 -2.16 3.66 -7.98
CA LEU A 76 -2.87 2.42 -8.27
C LEU A 76 -4.40 2.59 -8.15
N GLN A 77 -4.87 3.33 -7.15
CA GLN A 77 -6.29 3.66 -7.02
C GLN A 77 -6.77 4.55 -8.16
N GLY A 78 -5.98 5.55 -8.57
CA GLY A 78 -6.29 6.42 -9.71
C GLY A 78 -6.47 5.64 -11.02
N GLU A 79 -5.60 4.66 -11.29
CA GLU A 79 -5.74 3.77 -12.46
C GLU A 79 -7.01 2.92 -12.40
N ARG A 80 -7.33 2.35 -11.23
CA ARG A 80 -8.56 1.56 -11.04
C ARG A 80 -9.82 2.40 -11.26
N ILE A 81 -9.83 3.62 -10.72
CA ILE A 81 -10.94 4.58 -10.92
C ILE A 81 -11.07 4.94 -12.41
N SER A 82 -9.95 5.26 -13.09
CA SER A 82 -9.96 5.56 -14.53
C SER A 82 -10.51 4.40 -15.36
N ASN A 83 -10.12 3.17 -15.05
CA ASN A 83 -10.61 1.97 -15.74
C ASN A 83 -12.10 1.74 -15.48
N ALA A 84 -12.57 1.97 -14.25
CA ALA A 84 -14.00 1.89 -13.93
C ALA A 84 -14.81 2.90 -14.74
N VAL A 85 -14.36 4.17 -14.85
CA VAL A 85 -15.04 5.20 -15.65
C VAL A 85 -15.12 4.81 -17.12
N LYS A 86 -14.03 4.30 -17.71
CA LYS A 86 -14.03 3.80 -19.10
C LYS A 86 -15.03 2.66 -19.32
N LEU A 87 -15.17 1.77 -18.34
CA LEU A 87 -16.15 0.68 -18.39
C LEU A 87 -17.59 1.19 -18.25
N GLU A 88 -17.84 2.24 -17.47
CA GLU A 88 -19.15 2.90 -17.40
C GLU A 88 -19.58 3.46 -18.76
N ASP A 89 -18.69 4.21 -19.41
CA ASP A 89 -18.98 4.79 -20.74
C ASP A 89 -19.24 3.70 -21.77
N LYS A 90 -18.42 2.64 -21.76
CA LYS A 90 -18.60 1.48 -22.63
C LYS A 90 -19.94 0.79 -22.37
N LEU A 91 -20.33 0.62 -21.10
CA LEU A 91 -21.60 0.00 -20.72
C LEU A 91 -22.79 0.84 -21.19
N ARG A 92 -22.74 2.17 -21.08
CA ARG A 92 -23.77 3.08 -21.61
C ARG A 92 -23.96 2.89 -23.11
N GLN A 93 -22.88 2.93 -23.87
CA GLN A 93 -22.91 2.73 -25.33
C GLN A 93 -23.47 1.35 -25.71
N LEU A 94 -23.13 0.30 -24.94
CA LEU A 94 -23.65 -1.04 -25.18
C LEU A 94 -25.14 -1.15 -24.87
N ILE A 95 -25.63 -0.48 -23.81
CA ILE A 95 -27.07 -0.43 -23.49
C ILE A 95 -27.86 0.30 -24.58
N GLU A 96 -27.35 1.43 -25.09
CA GLU A 96 -27.95 2.13 -26.23
C GLU A 96 -28.03 1.22 -27.47
N LYS A 97 -26.93 0.52 -27.78
CA LYS A 97 -26.90 -0.48 -28.87
C LYS A 97 -27.87 -1.63 -28.62
N ALA A 98 -28.01 -2.11 -27.38
CA ALA A 98 -28.95 -3.16 -27.02
C ALA A 98 -30.39 -2.71 -27.21
N ASN A 99 -30.73 -1.48 -26.82
CA ASN A 99 -32.06 -0.90 -27.02
C ASN A 99 -32.38 -0.73 -28.51
N ALA A 100 -31.43 -0.23 -29.31
CA ALA A 100 -31.59 -0.13 -30.75
C ALA A 100 -31.73 -1.50 -31.43
N ALA A 101 -30.96 -2.50 -31.00
CA ALA A 101 -31.06 -3.88 -31.49
C ALA A 101 -32.39 -4.54 -31.10
N ARG A 102 -32.92 -4.23 -29.90
CA ARG A 102 -34.22 -4.71 -29.43
C ARG A 102 -35.36 -4.25 -30.33
N ALA A 103 -35.37 -2.98 -30.70
CA ALA A 103 -36.37 -2.42 -31.61
C ALA A 103 -36.36 -3.09 -33.00
N ARG A 104 -35.21 -3.66 -33.40
CA ARG A 104 -35.03 -4.37 -34.69
C ARG A 104 -35.14 -5.89 -34.57
N ALA A 105 -35.44 -6.42 -33.40
CA ALA A 105 -35.47 -7.86 -33.12
C ALA A 105 -36.81 -8.53 -33.52
N THR A 106 -37.38 -8.17 -34.68
CA THR A 106 -38.60 -8.78 -35.22
C THR A 106 -38.34 -10.19 -35.74
N ASP A 107 -37.19 -10.40 -36.37
CA ASP A 107 -36.82 -11.66 -37.01
C ASP A 107 -35.84 -12.48 -36.17
N ALA A 108 -35.68 -13.77 -36.50
CA ALA A 108 -34.76 -14.67 -35.81
C ALA A 108 -33.30 -14.18 -35.82
N ILE A 109 -32.89 -13.51 -36.90
CA ILE A 109 -31.55 -12.90 -37.03
C ILE A 109 -31.42 -11.71 -36.06
N GLY A 110 -32.43 -10.83 -36.02
CA GLY A 110 -32.47 -9.68 -35.10
C GLY A 110 -32.41 -10.11 -33.63
N ARG A 111 -33.14 -11.17 -33.25
CA ARG A 111 -33.09 -11.75 -31.90
C ARG A 111 -31.70 -12.29 -31.53
N LYS A 112 -30.98 -12.93 -32.47
CA LYS A 112 -29.59 -13.38 -32.24
C LYS A 112 -28.65 -12.21 -32.00
N VAL A 113 -28.75 -11.15 -32.79
CA VAL A 113 -27.94 -9.93 -32.63
C VAL A 113 -28.23 -9.28 -31.27
N PHE A 114 -29.50 -9.11 -30.92
CA PHE A 114 -29.89 -8.58 -29.61
C PHE A 114 -29.32 -9.43 -28.47
N THR A 115 -29.45 -10.76 -28.54
CA THR A 115 -28.94 -11.67 -27.50
C THR A 115 -27.42 -11.55 -27.34
N ALA A 116 -26.67 -11.45 -28.45
CA ALA A 116 -25.22 -11.26 -28.42
C ALA A 116 -24.82 -9.92 -27.80
N VAL A 117 -25.51 -8.82 -28.15
CA VAL A 117 -25.25 -7.50 -27.56
C VAL A 117 -25.61 -7.50 -26.08
N ARG A 118 -26.77 -8.05 -25.70
CA ARG A 118 -27.21 -8.17 -24.31
C ARG A 118 -26.22 -8.97 -23.46
N LYS A 119 -25.67 -10.07 -23.99
CA LYS A 119 -24.62 -10.85 -23.32
C LYS A 119 -23.39 -10.00 -23.03
N LYS A 120 -22.90 -9.22 -24.00
CA LYS A 120 -21.78 -8.29 -23.80
C LYS A 120 -22.08 -7.22 -22.77
N CYS A 121 -23.31 -6.71 -22.70
CA CYS A 121 -23.70 -5.75 -21.66
C CYS A 121 -23.59 -6.36 -20.26
N LEU A 122 -24.05 -7.61 -20.08
CA LEU A 122 -24.00 -8.31 -18.79
C LEU A 122 -22.55 -8.58 -18.37
N GLU A 123 -21.70 -9.05 -19.28
CA GLU A 123 -20.27 -9.26 -19.03
C GLU A 123 -19.57 -7.96 -18.62
N THR A 124 -19.81 -6.87 -19.37
CA THR A 124 -19.22 -5.56 -19.06
C THR A 124 -19.72 -4.99 -17.73
N ARG A 125 -20.99 -5.23 -17.38
CA ARG A 125 -21.53 -4.84 -16.06
C ARG A 125 -20.84 -5.59 -14.93
N GLN A 126 -20.61 -6.90 -15.09
CA GLN A 126 -19.88 -7.69 -14.09
C GLN A 126 -18.44 -7.21 -13.93
N GLU A 127 -17.77 -6.89 -15.04
CA GLU A 127 -16.42 -6.32 -15.03
C GLU A 127 -16.37 -4.98 -14.29
N LEU A 128 -17.36 -4.11 -14.51
CA LEU A 128 -17.49 -2.84 -13.80
C LEU A 128 -17.68 -3.03 -12.28
N ILE A 129 -18.49 -4.00 -11.87
CA ILE A 129 -18.68 -4.34 -10.44
C ILE A 129 -17.34 -4.76 -9.84
N MET A 130 -16.62 -5.70 -10.46
CA MET A 130 -15.32 -6.17 -9.97
C MET A 130 -14.29 -5.04 -9.87
N GLN A 131 -14.24 -4.13 -10.84
CA GLN A 131 -13.31 -3.00 -10.81
C GLN A 131 -13.65 -2.00 -9.69
N LYS A 132 -14.94 -1.73 -9.48
CA LYS A 132 -15.40 -0.85 -8.40
C LYS A 132 -15.17 -1.44 -7.02
N GLU A 133 -15.35 -2.75 -6.87
CA GLU A 133 -15.01 -3.49 -5.64
C GLU A 133 -13.49 -3.46 -5.40
N ALA A 134 -12.68 -3.75 -6.42
CA ALA A 134 -11.23 -3.69 -6.33
C ALA A 134 -10.72 -2.27 -6.02
N ALA A 135 -11.37 -1.23 -6.54
CA ALA A 135 -11.04 0.16 -6.24
C ALA A 135 -11.46 0.60 -4.83
N GLY A 136 -12.21 -0.24 -4.09
CA GLY A 136 -12.79 0.13 -2.80
C GLY A 136 -13.85 1.23 -2.91
N MET A 137 -14.37 1.48 -4.12
CA MET A 137 -15.33 2.56 -4.39
C MET A 137 -16.73 2.25 -3.90
N VAL A 138 -17.03 0.97 -3.63
CA VAL A 138 -18.37 0.57 -3.23
C VAL A 138 -18.34 -0.61 -2.29
N GLY A 139 -19.13 -0.52 -1.21
CA GLY A 139 -19.18 -1.53 -0.15
C GLY A 139 -20.15 -2.68 -0.48
N GLY A 140 -19.61 -3.81 -0.92
CA GLY A 140 -20.33 -5.09 -0.97
C GLY A 140 -21.59 -5.14 -1.85
N ALA A 141 -22.54 -6.01 -1.52
CA ALA A 141 -23.72 -6.31 -2.35
C ALA A 141 -24.61 -5.09 -2.70
N ALA A 142 -24.66 -4.07 -1.84
CA ALA A 142 -25.38 -2.82 -2.13
C ALA A 142 -24.80 -2.08 -3.34
N ALA A 143 -23.50 -2.25 -3.62
CA ALA A 143 -22.83 -1.71 -4.79
C ALA A 143 -23.37 -2.26 -6.09
N ALA A 144 -23.45 -3.59 -6.15
CA ALA A 144 -23.91 -4.31 -7.31
C ALA A 144 -25.35 -3.91 -7.63
N GLU A 145 -26.20 -3.82 -6.61
CA GLU A 145 -27.59 -3.38 -6.75
C GLU A 145 -27.71 -1.94 -7.28
N VAL A 146 -26.87 -1.01 -6.80
CA VAL A 146 -26.83 0.37 -7.31
C VAL A 146 -26.42 0.38 -8.79
N ILE A 147 -25.36 -0.35 -9.16
CA ILE A 147 -24.89 -0.42 -10.54
C ILE A 147 -25.95 -1.06 -11.45
N GLU A 148 -26.61 -2.12 -11.00
CA GLU A 148 -27.67 -2.79 -11.73
C GLU A 148 -28.87 -1.88 -12.00
N ARG A 149 -29.24 -1.05 -11.02
CA ARG A 149 -30.29 -0.02 -11.15
C ARG A 149 -29.87 1.13 -12.06
N SER A 150 -28.65 1.64 -11.91
CA SER A 150 -28.13 2.75 -12.73
C SER A 150 -27.98 2.38 -14.20
N PHE A 151 -27.69 1.11 -14.51
CA PHE A 151 -27.42 0.64 -15.86
C PHE A 151 -28.44 -0.41 -16.31
N ALA A 152 -29.74 -0.13 -16.25
CA ALA A 152 -30.79 -1.08 -16.61
C ALA A 152 -30.60 -1.66 -18.04
N ILE A 153 -30.30 -2.96 -18.13
CA ILE A 153 -30.16 -3.69 -19.40
C ILE A 153 -31.55 -4.22 -19.81
N PRO A 154 -31.96 -4.07 -21.08
CA PRO A 154 -33.24 -4.59 -21.55
C PRO A 154 -33.40 -6.10 -21.34
N GLY A 155 -34.62 -6.50 -20.98
CA GLY A 155 -35.03 -7.90 -20.81
C GLY A 155 -34.98 -8.69 -22.13
N PRO A 156 -35.05 -10.04 -22.06
CA PRO A 156 -35.14 -10.88 -23.25
C PRO A 156 -36.35 -10.52 -24.13
N VAL A 157 -36.23 -10.78 -25.44
CA VAL A 157 -37.26 -10.58 -26.48
C VAL A 157 -37.84 -11.93 -26.85
#